data_AF-A0A1N7JM89-F1
#
_entry.id   AF-A0A1N7JM89-F1
#
_cell.length_a   1.000
_cell.length_b   1.000
_cell.length_c   1.000
_cell.angle_alpha   90.00
_cell.angle_beta   90.00
_cell.angle_gamma   90.00
#
_symmetry.space_group_name_H-M   'P 1'
#
loop_
_entity.id
_entity.type
_entity.pdbx_description
1 polymer ?
#
loop_
_entity_poly.entity_id
_entity_poly.type
_entity_poly.pdbx_seq_one_letter_code
_entity_poly.pdbx_strand_id
1 'polypeptide(L)'
;MTTAPTETPFLLPLVLQHNPAVARALRAVAADVDQVSDWWGLSGALAGHVADLVAFPGNKSERLMLAAVLVKADYADAACQISPDFWRAWSGLDRRNKRLIMALLEEDLALLDL
;
A
#
# COMPACT_ATOMS: atom_id res chain seq x y z
N MET A 1 -8.77 -29.95 12.01
CA MET A 1 -8.23 -28.71 12.61
C MET A 1 -8.31 -27.65 11.53
N THR A 2 -9.35 -26.83 11.58
CA THR A 2 -9.56 -25.75 10.62
C THR A 2 -8.66 -24.60 11.07
N THR A 3 -7.52 -24.40 10.42
CA THR A 3 -6.75 -23.17 10.58
C THR A 3 -7.66 -22.04 10.14
N ALA A 4 -8.07 -21.18 11.08
CA ALA A 4 -8.78 -19.96 10.73
C ALA A 4 -7.95 -19.21 9.68
N PRO A 5 -8.56 -18.66 8.62
CA PRO A 5 -7.83 -17.84 7.67
C PRO A 5 -7.16 -16.72 8.48
N THR A 6 -5.83 -16.64 8.41
CA THR A 6 -5.05 -15.61 9.07
C THR A 6 -5.54 -14.27 8.52
N GLU A 7 -6.28 -13.51 9.30
CA GLU A 7 -6.72 -12.17 8.89
C GLU A 7 -5.48 -11.36 8.50
N THR A 8 -5.44 -10.90 7.26
CA THR A 8 -4.36 -10.05 6.79
C THR A 8 -4.35 -8.79 7.66
N PRO A 9 -3.22 -8.43 8.29
CA PRO A 9 -3.15 -7.23 9.11
C PRO A 9 -3.48 -5.99 8.28
N PHE A 10 -4.26 -5.08 8.86
CA PHE A 10 -4.50 -3.79 8.27
C PHE A 10 -3.32 -2.85 8.56
N LEU A 11 -2.35 -2.82 7.62
CA LEU A 11 -1.08 -2.11 7.78
C LEU A 11 -1.12 -0.64 7.32
N LEU A 12 -2.25 -0.15 6.81
CA LEU A 12 -2.37 1.22 6.32
C LEU A 12 -1.91 2.28 7.35
N PRO A 13 -2.26 2.20 8.65
CA PRO A 13 -1.81 3.21 9.63
C PRO A 13 -0.28 3.30 9.72
N LEU A 14 0.42 2.16 9.68
CA LEU A 14 1.89 2.11 9.67
C LEU A 14 2.47 2.69 8.37
N VAL A 15 1.83 2.42 7.23
CA VAL A 15 2.23 3.00 5.94
C VAL A 15 2.10 4.51 5.98
N LEU A 16 0.96 5.04 6.44
CA LEU A 16 0.71 6.48 6.54
C LEU A 16 1.68 7.17 7.50
N GLN A 17 2.01 6.52 8.62
CA GLN A 17 2.97 7.04 9.60
C GLN A 17 4.40 7.13 9.03
N HIS A 18 4.82 6.16 8.22
CA HIS A 18 6.21 6.04 7.77
C HIS A 18 6.47 6.59 6.37
N ASN A 19 5.43 6.87 5.59
CA ASN A 19 5.54 7.37 4.22
C ASN A 19 4.76 8.68 4.06
N PRO A 20 5.33 9.83 4.49
CA PRO A 20 4.60 11.11 4.53
C PRO A 20 4.17 11.59 3.15
N ALA A 21 4.91 11.29 2.09
CA ALA A 21 4.53 11.61 0.72
C ALA A 21 3.32 10.79 0.26
N VAL A 22 3.31 9.48 0.56
CA VAL A 22 2.18 8.57 0.27
C VAL A 22 0.95 8.98 1.08
N ALA A 23 1.13 9.28 2.37
CA ALA A 23 0.04 9.75 3.24
C ALA A 23 -0.58 11.04 2.72
N ARG A 24 0.25 11.99 2.27
CA ARG A 24 -0.23 13.25 1.68
C ARG A 24 -1.00 13.01 0.39
N ALA A 25 -0.51 12.13 -0.48
CA ALA A 25 -1.20 11.78 -1.72
C ALA A 25 -2.57 11.14 -1.46
N LEU A 26 -2.62 10.17 -0.54
CA LEU A 26 -3.87 9.51 -0.16
C LEU A 26 -4.86 10.48 0.51
N ARG A 27 -4.41 11.34 1.43
CA ARG A 27 -5.27 12.36 2.06
C ARG A 27 -5.77 13.42 1.08
N ALA A 28 -5.02 13.69 0.00
CA ALA A 28 -5.44 14.65 -1.03
C ALA A 28 -6.63 14.13 -1.85
N VAL A 29 -6.75 12.81 -2.00
CA VAL A 29 -7.84 12.16 -2.75
C VAL A 29 -8.96 11.63 -1.85
N ALA A 30 -8.64 11.26 -0.62
CA ALA A 30 -9.56 10.73 0.37
C ALA A 30 -9.25 11.33 1.76
N ALA A 31 -9.97 12.39 2.14
CA ALA A 31 -9.74 13.10 3.39
C ALA A 31 -9.89 12.20 4.63
N ASP A 32 -10.76 11.18 4.55
CA ASP A 32 -11.05 10.25 5.64
C ASP A 32 -10.16 8.99 5.64
N VAL A 33 -9.05 8.98 4.90
CA VAL A 33 -8.16 7.82 4.81
C VAL A 33 -7.57 7.37 6.15
N ASP A 34 -7.48 8.27 7.14
CA ASP A 34 -7.03 7.94 8.50
C ASP A 34 -8.11 7.22 9.34
N GLN A 35 -9.36 7.25 8.90
CA GLN A 35 -10.51 6.67 9.60
C GLN A 35 -10.91 5.28 9.08
N VAL A 36 -10.34 4.84 7.94
CA VAL A 36 -10.64 3.52 7.40
C VAL A 36 -10.06 2.42 8.30
N SER A 37 -10.82 1.36 8.52
CA SER A 37 -10.47 0.26 9.44
C SER A 37 -9.96 -0.99 8.73
N ASP A 38 -10.13 -1.07 7.41
CA ASP A 38 -9.73 -2.21 6.59
C ASP A 38 -9.48 -1.79 5.13
N TRP A 39 -9.00 -2.74 4.32
CA TRP A 39 -8.68 -2.51 2.91
C TRP A 39 -9.92 -2.25 2.03
N TRP A 40 -11.08 -2.76 2.43
CA TRP A 40 -12.34 -2.53 1.72
C TRP A 40 -12.85 -1.10 1.93
N GLY A 41 -12.76 -0.60 3.16
CA GLY A 41 -13.02 0.79 3.50
C GLY A 41 -12.08 1.74 2.75
N LEU A 42 -10.80 1.37 2.61
CA LEU A 42 -9.87 2.11 1.75
C LEU A 42 -10.31 2.10 0.28
N SER A 43 -10.73 0.95 -0.25
CA SER A 43 -11.25 0.85 -1.61
C SER A 43 -12.43 1.79 -1.83
N GLY A 44 -13.42 1.75 -0.92
CA GLY A 44 -14.56 2.67 -0.95
C GLY A 44 -14.16 4.15 -0.86
N ALA A 45 -13.19 4.48 -0.02
CA ALA A 45 -12.70 5.86 0.14
C ALA A 45 -11.97 6.40 -1.10
N LEU A 46 -11.32 5.53 -1.87
CA LEU A 46 -10.58 5.89 -3.09
C LEU A 46 -11.45 5.85 -4.36
N ALA A 47 -12.68 5.32 -4.26
CA ALA A 47 -13.57 5.16 -5.40
C ALA A 47 -13.77 6.47 -6.17
N GLY A 48 -13.45 6.47 -7.46
CA GLY A 48 -13.55 7.64 -8.33
C GLY A 48 -12.34 8.58 -8.31
N HIS A 49 -11.36 8.38 -7.41
CA HIS A 49 -10.19 9.25 -7.27
C HIS A 49 -8.85 8.54 -7.53
N VAL A 50 -8.86 7.23 -7.78
CA VAL A 50 -7.64 6.43 -8.01
C VAL A 50 -6.79 6.95 -9.17
N ALA A 51 -7.42 7.49 -10.22
CA ALA A 51 -6.70 8.04 -11.37
C ALA A 51 -5.76 9.20 -10.98
N ASP A 52 -6.12 9.97 -9.95
CA ASP A 52 -5.32 11.11 -9.47
C ASP A 52 -4.03 10.65 -8.77
N LEU A 53 -4.02 9.41 -8.27
CA LEU A 53 -2.85 8.79 -7.65
C LEU A 53 -1.84 8.25 -8.68
N VAL A 54 -2.26 8.03 -9.93
CA VAL A 54 -1.39 7.46 -10.98
C VAL A 54 -0.20 8.37 -11.30
N ALA A 55 -0.39 9.69 -11.22
CA ALA A 55 0.64 10.68 -11.49
C ALA A 55 1.51 11.03 -10.27
N PHE A 56 1.51 10.22 -9.22
CA PHE A 56 2.19 10.50 -7.96
C PHE A 56 3.71 10.78 -8.16
N PRO A 57 4.21 12.00 -7.84
CA PRO A 57 5.58 12.41 -8.12
C PRO A 57 6.60 11.91 -7.07
N GLY A 58 6.31 10.79 -6.40
CA GLY A 58 7.19 10.20 -5.40
C GLY A 58 8.45 9.58 -5.98
N ASN A 59 9.43 9.32 -5.13
CA ASN A 59 10.62 8.55 -5.50
C ASN A 59 10.28 7.07 -5.79
N LYS A 60 11.27 6.26 -6.19
CA LYS A 60 11.05 4.84 -6.54
C LYS A 60 10.38 4.05 -5.39
N SER A 61 10.88 4.18 -4.17
CA SER A 61 10.36 3.44 -3.00
C SER A 61 8.95 3.87 -2.63
N GLU A 62 8.67 5.18 -2.67
CA GLU A 62 7.35 5.73 -2.36
C GLU A 62 6.30 5.30 -3.39
N ARG A 63 6.66 5.31 -4.68
CA ARG A 63 5.78 4.80 -5.75
C ARG A 63 5.48 3.32 -5.59
N LEU A 64 6.49 2.52 -5.20
CA LEU A 64 6.28 1.10 -4.93
C LEU A 64 5.37 0.88 -3.71
N MET A 65 5.56 1.66 -2.65
CA MET A 65 4.68 1.60 -1.47
C MET A 65 3.23 1.96 -1.83
N LEU A 66 3.01 3.05 -2.56
CA LEU A 66 1.67 3.46 -3.00
C LEU A 66 1.04 2.40 -3.91
N ALA A 67 1.80 1.83 -4.84
CA ALA A 67 1.33 0.74 -5.68
C ALA A 67 0.93 -0.50 -4.86
N ALA A 68 1.69 -0.86 -3.83
CA ALA A 68 1.35 -2.00 -2.98
C ALA A 68 0.05 -1.74 -2.18
N VAL A 69 -0.15 -0.52 -1.66
CA VAL A 69 -1.41 -0.10 -1.02
C VAL A 69 -2.59 -0.22 -1.99
N LEU A 70 -2.42 0.24 -3.23
CA LEU A 70 -3.46 0.14 -4.26
C LEU A 70 -3.81 -1.31 -4.61
N VAL A 71 -2.82 -2.21 -4.67
CA VAL A 71 -3.10 -3.65 -4.87
C VAL A 71 -3.98 -4.20 -3.73
N LYS A 72 -3.69 -3.84 -2.47
CA LYS A 72 -4.53 -4.30 -1.34
C LYS A 72 -5.93 -3.67 -1.35
N ALA A 73 -6.07 -2.47 -1.88
CA ALA A 73 -7.35 -1.78 -2.06
C ALA A 73 -8.11 -2.20 -3.34
N ASP A 74 -7.70 -3.28 -4.01
CA ASP A 74 -8.29 -3.82 -5.24
C ASP A 74 -8.15 -2.92 -6.49
N TYR A 75 -7.05 -2.17 -6.56
CA TYR A 75 -6.70 -1.29 -7.68
C TYR A 75 -5.39 -1.71 -8.37
N ALA A 76 -5.29 -2.98 -8.74
CA ALA A 76 -4.10 -3.56 -9.36
C ALA A 76 -3.68 -2.85 -10.68
N ASP A 77 -4.66 -2.42 -11.49
CA ASP A 77 -4.37 -1.71 -12.75
C ASP A 77 -3.71 -0.35 -12.51
N ALA A 78 -4.18 0.39 -11.49
CA ALA A 78 -3.59 1.67 -11.12
C ALA A 78 -2.20 1.49 -10.49
N ALA A 79 -2.02 0.43 -9.68
CA ALA A 79 -0.71 0.07 -9.13
C ALA A 79 0.33 -0.18 -10.22
N CYS A 80 -0.06 -0.90 -11.29
CA CYS A 80 0.80 -1.15 -12.45
C CYS A 80 1.15 0.12 -13.22
N GLN A 81 0.25 1.11 -13.26
CA GLN A 81 0.52 2.38 -13.92
C GLN A 81 1.49 3.27 -13.12
N ILE A 82 1.39 3.28 -11.78
CA ILE A 82 2.29 4.05 -10.89
C ILE A 82 3.72 3.51 -10.93
N SER A 83 3.84 2.19 -11.00
CA SER A 83 5.12 1.51 -11.07
C SER A 83 5.04 0.40 -12.12
N PRO A 84 5.33 0.69 -13.40
CA PRO A 84 5.33 -0.31 -14.47
C PRO A 84 6.30 -1.47 -14.19
N ASP A 85 7.37 -1.18 -13.44
CA ASP A 85 8.33 -2.16 -12.95
C ASP A 85 7.96 -2.71 -11.56
N PHE A 86 6.75 -2.51 -11.03
CA PHE A 86 6.35 -2.96 -9.69
C PHE A 86 6.72 -4.44 -9.44
N TRP A 87 6.46 -5.29 -10.43
CA TRP A 87 6.76 -6.72 -10.38
C TRP A 87 8.24 -7.07 -10.63
N ARG A 88 9.03 -6.13 -11.17
CA ARG A 88 10.45 -6.31 -11.55
C ARG A 88 11.44 -5.60 -10.62
N ALA A 89 11.01 -4.55 -9.91
CA ALA A 89 11.84 -3.62 -9.17
C ALA A 89 12.11 -4.06 -7.73
N TRP A 90 12.75 -5.21 -7.56
CA TRP A 90 13.13 -5.73 -6.25
C TRP A 90 14.51 -5.29 -5.78
N SER A 91 15.38 -4.91 -6.72
CA SER A 91 16.71 -4.39 -6.43
C SER A 91 16.66 -2.88 -6.14
N GLY A 92 17.29 -2.49 -5.03
CA GLY A 92 17.44 -1.08 -4.63
C GLY A 92 16.32 -0.50 -3.75
N LEU A 93 15.39 -1.31 -3.26
CA LEU A 93 14.49 -0.89 -2.19
C LEU A 93 15.26 -0.77 -0.88
N ASP A 94 14.98 0.27 -0.11
CA ASP A 94 15.50 0.34 1.25
C ASP A 94 14.92 -0.83 2.08
N ARG A 95 15.70 -1.27 3.06
CA ARG A 95 15.40 -2.48 3.83
C ARG A 95 14.03 -2.43 4.53
N ARG A 96 13.57 -1.25 4.93
CA ARG A 96 12.31 -1.06 5.65
C ARG A 96 11.12 -1.17 4.72
N ASN A 97 11.15 -0.46 3.59
CA ASN A 97 10.07 -0.53 2.60
C ASN A 97 10.00 -1.91 1.94
N LYS A 98 11.16 -2.55 1.69
CA LYS A 98 11.17 -3.94 1.24
C LYS A 98 10.44 -4.86 2.22
N ARG A 99 10.69 -4.74 3.53
CA ARG A 99 10.01 -5.54 4.56
C ARG A 99 8.51 -5.26 4.64
N LEU A 100 8.10 -3.99 4.59
CA LEU A 100 6.69 -3.62 4.64
C LEU A 100 5.95 -4.12 3.40
N ILE A 101 6.53 -3.99 2.21
CA ILE A 101 5.95 -4.52 0.97
C ILE A 101 5.84 -6.05 1.03
N MET A 102 6.82 -6.73 1.63
CA MET A 102 6.73 -8.19 1.89
C MET A 102 5.64 -8.53 2.88
N ALA A 103 5.54 -7.84 4.01
CA ALA A 103 4.41 -8.05 4.92
C ALA A 103 3.05 -7.74 4.25
N LEU A 104 3.02 -6.82 3.29
CA LEU A 104 1.81 -6.44 2.55
C LEU A 104 1.44 -7.47 1.46
N LEU A 105 2.44 -8.11 0.83
CA LEU A 105 2.27 -9.02 -0.31
C LEU A 105 2.32 -10.51 0.06
N GLU A 106 3.14 -10.93 1.03
CA GLU A 106 3.43 -12.35 1.32
C GLU A 106 2.42 -13.01 2.28
N GLU A 107 1.45 -12.28 2.83
CA GLU A 107 0.46 -12.85 3.77
C GLU A 107 1.05 -13.60 4.98
N ASP A 108 2.36 -13.43 5.27
CA ASP A 108 3.03 -14.11 6.39
C ASP A 108 3.79 -13.09 7.26
N LEU A 109 3.16 -12.76 8.38
CA LEU A 109 3.55 -11.72 9.33
C LEU A 109 4.69 -12.12 10.29
N ALA A 110 5.23 -13.33 10.18
CA ALA A 110 6.15 -13.90 11.17
C ALA A 110 7.55 -13.23 11.22
N LEU A 111 7.78 -12.13 10.49
CA LEU A 111 9.10 -11.50 10.34
C LEU A 111 9.19 -10.03 10.82
N LEU A 112 8.11 -9.47 11.38
CA LEU A 112 8.12 -8.13 11.97
C LEU A 112 8.34 -8.19 13.49
N ASP A 113 9.51 -8.66 13.91
CA ASP A 113 10.08 -8.23 15.19
C ASP A 113 10.54 -6.77 15.00
N LEU A 114 9.67 -5.82 15.38
CA LEU A 114 9.96 -4.39 15.53
C LEU A 114 10.14 -4.05 17.01
#